data_AF-X1N6K1-F1
#
_entry.id   AF-X1N6K1-F1
#
_cell.length_a   1.000
_cell.length_b   1.000
_cell.length_c   1.000
_cell.angle_alpha   90.00
_cell.angle_beta   90.00
_cell.angle_gamma   90.00
#
_symmetry.space_group_name_H-M   'P 1'
#
loop_
_entity.id
_entity.type
_entity.pdbx_description
1 polymer ?
#
loop_
_entity_poly.entity_id
_entity_poly.type
_entity_poly.pdbx_seq_one_letter_code
_entity_poly.pdbx_strand_id
1 'polypeptide(L)' 'TAKVVYLDEDDRRLILETRKKLEEMARLMDELLETVEILSDPDMMKAIREGLEDVKAGRVTELRRLLKEEPR' A
#
# COMPACT_ATOMS: atom_id res chain seq x y z
N THR A 1 38.03 6.52 26.97
CA THR A 1 38.43 7.19 25.72
C THR A 1 37.38 6.90 24.66
N ALA A 2 36.65 7.91 24.17
CA ALA A 2 35.66 7.68 23.12
C ALA A 2 36.37 7.36 21.79
N LYS A 3 36.06 6.21 21.18
CA LYS A 3 36.49 5.89 19.81
C LYS A 3 35.63 6.74 18.87
N VAL A 4 36.24 7.74 18.25
CA VAL A 4 35.60 8.49 17.16
C VAL A 4 35.79 7.68 15.88
N VAL A 5 34.69 7.21 15.30
CA VAL A 5 34.67 6.58 13.98
C VAL A 5 34.34 7.65 12.96
N TYR A 6 35.19 7.81 11.95
CA TYR A 6 34.95 8.73 10.85
C TYR A 6 34.34 7.96 9.68
N LEU A 7 33.17 8.41 9.21
CA LEU A 7 32.53 7.89 8.01
C LEU A 7 32.97 8.73 6.83
N ASP A 8 33.59 8.08 5.85
CA ASP A 8 33.96 8.73 4.59
C ASP A 8 32.73 8.94 3.68
N GLU A 9 32.95 9.47 2.48
CA GLU A 9 31.84 9.76 1.55
C GLU A 9 31.17 8.48 1.03
N ASP A 10 31.92 7.39 0.88
CA ASP A 10 31.42 6.13 0.37
C ASP A 10 30.59 5.41 1.45
N ASP A 11 31.03 5.46 2.71
CA ASP A 11 30.24 5.01 3.87
C ASP A 11 28.89 5.73 3.93
N ARG A 12 28.90 7.06 3.77
CA ARG A 12 27.67 7.88 3.79
C ARG A 12 26.75 7.51 2.63
N ARG A 13 27.30 7.33 1.43
CA ARG A 13 26.55 6.91 0.25
C ARG A 13 25.89 5.55 0.48
N LEU A 14 26.64 4.58 0.99
CA LEU A 14 26.14 3.24 1.27
C LEU A 14 25.02 3.25 2.31
N ILE A 15 25.15 4.04 3.37
CA ILE A 15 24.10 4.19 4.38
C ILE A 15 22.82 4.76 3.76
N LEU A 16 22.92 5.80 2.93
CA LEU A 16 21.76 6.41 2.28
C LEU A 16 21.07 5.43 1.31
N GLU A 17 21.84 4.71 0.49
CA GLU A 17 21.32 3.69 -0.40
C GLU A 17 20.63 2.55 0.37
N THR A 18 21.25 2.11 1.47
CA THR A 18 20.68 1.06 2.33
C THR A 18 19.38 1.53 2.96
N ARG A 19 19.31 2.76 3.46
CA ARG A 19 18.07 3.34 4.00
C ARG A 19 16.97 3.38 2.97
N LYS A 20 17.27 3.86 1.75
CA LYS A 20 16.30 3.91 0.66
C LYS A 20 15.76 2.51 0.31
N LYS A 21 16.63 1.51 0.24
CA LYS A 21 16.23 0.12 -0.01
C LYS A 21 15.35 -0.43 1.12
N LEU A 22 15.68 -0.13 2.37
CA LEU A 22 14.86 -0.55 3.53
C LEU A 22 13.48 0.11 3.51
N GLU A 23 13.39 1.39 3.16
CA GLU A 23 12.11 2.09 3.02
C GLU A 23 11.25 1.50 1.89
N GLU A 24 11.87 1.13 0.77
CA GLU A 24 11.20 0.44 -0.33
C GLU A 24 10.72 -0.96 0.08
N MET A 25 11.58 -1.73 0.77
CA MET A 25 11.20 -3.05 1.30
C MET A 25 10.06 -2.96 2.30
N ALA A 26 10.07 -1.98 3.21
CA ALA A 26 9.00 -1.78 4.17
C ALA A 26 7.67 -1.52 3.46
N ARG A 27 7.66 -0.63 2.45
CA ARG A 27 6.46 -0.35 1.65
C ARG A 27 5.94 -1.61 0.95
N LEU A 28 6.82 -2.38 0.31
CA LEU A 28 6.43 -3.61 -0.39
C LEU A 28 5.89 -4.68 0.58
N MET A 29 6.42 -4.74 1.81
CA MET A 29 5.89 -5.63 2.84
C MET A 29 4.50 -5.19 3.30
N ASP A 30 4.25 -3.89 3.47
CA ASP A 30 2.94 -3.38 3.83
C ASP A 30 1.91 -3.68 2.72
N GLU A 31 2.24 -3.41 1.45
CA GLU A 31 1.39 -3.74 0.30
C GLU A 31 1.08 -5.26 0.21
N LEU A 32 2.07 -6.10 0.53
CA LEU A 32 1.90 -7.54 0.56
C LEU A 32 1.01 -7.98 1.73
N LEU A 33 1.17 -7.39 2.91
CA LEU A 33 0.34 -7.68 4.07
C LEU A 33 -1.13 -7.33 3.79
N GLU A 34 -1.41 -6.14 3.25
CA GLU A 34 -2.77 -5.75 2.83
C GLU A 34 -3.35 -6.77 1.83
N THR A 35 -2.55 -7.19 0.85
CA THR A 35 -2.98 -8.21 -0.12
C THR A 35 -3.35 -9.52 0.56
N VAL A 36 -2.52 -10.01 1.50
CA VAL A 36 -2.79 -11.24 2.25
C VAL A 36 -4.02 -11.09 3.14
N GLU A 37 -4.23 -9.94 3.77
CA GLU A 37 -5.41 -9.65 4.58
C GLU A 37 -6.70 -9.78 3.75
N ILE A 38 -6.76 -9.12 2.59
CA ILE A 38 -7.93 -9.23 1.68
C ILE A 38 -8.12 -10.67 1.19
N LEU A 39 -7.05 -11.35 0.77
CA LEU A 39 -7.15 -12.72 0.23
C LEU A 39 -7.53 -13.75 1.29
N SER A 40 -7.17 -13.51 2.55
CA SER A 40 -7.45 -14.42 3.67
C SER A 40 -8.88 -14.31 4.19
N ASP A 41 -9.57 -13.21 3.91
CA ASP A 41 -10.97 -12.99 4.27
C ASP A 41 -11.91 -13.44 3.12
N PRO A 42 -12.67 -14.56 3.29
CA PRO A 42 -13.58 -15.05 2.26
C PRO A 42 -14.73 -14.08 1.95
N ASP A 43 -15.17 -13.29 2.92
CA ASP A 43 -16.27 -12.33 2.77
C ASP A 43 -15.80 -11.10 1.99
N MET A 44 -14.59 -10.61 2.24
CA MET A 44 -13.98 -9.56 1.40
C MET A 44 -13.83 -10.02 -0.04
N MET A 45 -13.31 -11.23 -0.26
CA MET A 45 -13.18 -11.80 -1.60
C MET A 45 -14.54 -12.02 -2.28
N LYS A 46 -15.59 -12.34 -1.51
CA LYS A 46 -16.96 -12.44 -2.03
C LYS A 46 -17.48 -11.06 -2.46
N ALA A 47 -17.31 -10.04 -1.62
CA ALA A 47 -17.72 -8.67 -1.94
C ALA A 47 -17.02 -8.13 -3.20
N ILE A 48 -15.71 -8.42 -3.37
CA ILE A 48 -14.98 -8.06 -4.59
C ILE A 48 -15.58 -8.72 -5.84
N ARG A 49 -15.92 -10.02 -5.76
CA ARG A 49 -16.55 -10.75 -6.87
C ARG A 49 -17.94 -10.19 -7.21
N GLU A 50 -18.74 -9.88 -6.20
CA GLU A 50 -20.07 -9.29 -6.38
C GLU A 50 -19.96 -7.91 -7.03
N GLY A 51 -19.06 -7.05 -6.55
CA GLY A 51 -18.80 -5.74 -7.14
C GLY A 51 -18.31 -5.82 -8.59
N LEU A 52 -17.50 -6.82 -8.94
CA LEU A 52 -17.09 -7.05 -10.32
C LEU A 52 -18.28 -7.39 -11.24
N GLU A 53 -19.22 -8.20 -10.77
CA GLU A 53 -20.44 -8.51 -11.51
C GLU A 53 -21.38 -7.29 -11.61
N ASP A 54 -21.43 -6.44 -10.58
CA ASP A 54 -22.16 -5.17 -10.63
C ASP A 54 -21.61 -4.25 -11.73
N VAL A 55 -20.29 -4.10 -11.81
CA VAL A 55 -19.63 -3.29 -12.85
C VAL A 55 -19.93 -3.84 -14.24
N LYS A 56 -19.80 -5.17 -14.45
CA LYS A 56 -20.09 -5.81 -15.74
C LYS A 56 -21.55 -5.65 -16.17
N ALA A 57 -22.48 -5.70 -15.21
CA ALA A 57 -23.91 -5.54 -15.46
C ALA A 57 -24.35 -4.08 -15.59
N GLY A 58 -23.43 -3.11 -15.44
CA GLY A 58 -23.75 -1.68 -15.48
C GLY A 58 -24.49 -1.18 -14.24
N ARG A 59 -24.47 -1.92 -13.13
CA ARG A 59 -25.02 -1.51 -11.83
C ARG A 59 -24.06 -0.55 -11.12
N VAL A 60 -23.77 0.58 -11.78
CA VAL A 60 -22.84 1.60 -11.32
C VAL A 60 -23.53 2.96 -11.27
N THR A 61 -23.00 3.86 -10.45
CA THR A 61 -23.41 5.26 -10.41
C THR A 61 -22.22 6.16 -10.69
N GLU A 62 -22.46 7.34 -11.25
CA GLU A 62 -21.41 8.32 -11.43
C GLU A 62 -20.93 8.84 -10.06
N LEU A 63 -19.62 8.93 -9.87
CA LEU A 63 -19.03 9.43 -8.62
C LEU A 63 -19.56 10.82 -8.23
N ARG A 64 -19.75 11.70 -9.21
CA ARG A 64 -20.29 13.06 -8.97
C ARG A 64 -21.72 13.05 -8.41
N ARG A 65 -22.49 12.03 -8.76
CA ARG A 65 -23.85 11.84 -8.27
C ARG A 65 -23.82 11.29 -6.85
N LEU A 66 -23.02 10.24 -6.61
CA LEU A 66 -22.82 9.66 -5.28
C LEU A 66 -22.42 10.71 -4.24
N LEU A 67 -21.43 11.55 -4.54
CA LEU A 67 -20.92 12.59 -3.63
C LEU A 67 -21.92 13.70 -3.29
N LYS A 68 -23.02 13.84 -4.06
CA LYS A 68 -24.10 14.79 -3.76
C LYS A 68 -25.22 14.16 -2.93
N GLU A 69 -25.34 12.84 -2.99
CA GLU A 69 -26.39 12.07 -2.32
C GLU A 69 -25.98 11.67 -0.89
N GLU A 70 -24.69 11.68 -0.55
CA GLU A 70 -24.23 11.44 0.82
C GLU A 70 -24.42 12.66 1.74
N PRO A 71 -25.25 12.55 2.80
CA PRO A 71 -25.25 13.56 3.86
C PRO A 71 -23.93 13.49 4.62
N ARG A 72 -23.31 14.66 4.84
CA ARG A 72 -22.15 14.81 5.72
C ARG A 72 -22.44 14.39 7.15
#